data_AF-A0AAD6A486-F1
#
_entry.id   AF-A0AAD6A486-F1
#
_cell.length_a   1.000
_cell.length_b   1.000
_cell.length_c   1.000
_cell.angle_alpha   90.00
_cell.angle_beta   90.00
_cell.angle_gamma   90.00
#
_symmetry.space_group_name_H-M   'P 1'
#
loop_
_entity.id
_entity.type
_entity.pdbx_description
1 polymer ?
#
loop_
_entity_poly.entity_id
_entity_poly.type
_entity_poly.pdbx_seq_one_letter_code
_entity_poly.pdbx_strand_id
1 'polypeptide(L)'
;MGCLAGLGWFILLVAVVNIEAQNKPPIKINSKCLGNLLRVDVSRLGGSFLEVSAVINNSSIILTPSLSSKCGFTIKKDHLGNAVIYASVQNCFAQNVDDKAFTTKLGLRLQSDNVVDKFYLVEETCYYSSWASREIICKPNYMEVSVKKAAPNDYNLPAYPYSDPRKAAEQPMDASLKIATVVFLTPEERVMQVDEAQRNGYGISSTLTRLVLRSPNPSRETYTKDVAGVPMTVLSTSIIFEKTKLTTPLYAGAACPQAQGGVFFTETSIRGFLPRPHCPL
;
A
#
# COMPACT_ATOMS: atom_id res chain seq x y z
N MET A 1 45.77 -56.22 -60.81
CA MET A 1 44.57 -55.42 -61.12
C MET A 1 43.39 -56.24 -60.60
N GLY A 2 42.94 -56.05 -59.35
CA GLY A 2 42.09 -54.94 -58.88
C GLY A 2 40.61 -55.35 -59.08
N CYS A 3 39.67 -55.32 -58.13
CA CYS A 3 39.56 -54.63 -56.85
C CYS A 3 38.64 -55.41 -55.89
N LEU A 4 38.86 -55.17 -54.60
CA LEU A 4 38.18 -55.74 -53.44
C LEU A 4 36.68 -55.42 -53.37
N ALA A 5 35.91 -56.41 -52.92
CA ALA A 5 34.61 -56.22 -52.30
C ALA A 5 34.77 -55.53 -50.94
N GLY A 6 34.20 -54.33 -50.81
CA GLY A 6 34.10 -53.60 -49.54
C GLY A 6 32.67 -53.12 -49.35
N LEU A 7 31.85 -53.93 -48.66
CA LEU A 7 30.55 -53.50 -48.15
C LEU A 7 30.80 -52.55 -46.96
N GLY A 8 30.79 -51.25 -47.26
CA GLY A 8 30.86 -50.18 -46.26
C GLY A 8 29.59 -50.16 -45.43
N TRP A 9 29.70 -50.54 -44.16
CA TRP A 9 28.64 -50.46 -43.17
C TRP A 9 28.47 -48.98 -42.76
N PHE A 10 27.47 -48.30 -43.30
CA PHE A 10 27.05 -46.99 -42.81
C PHE A 10 26.32 -47.18 -41.47
N ILE A 11 27.02 -47.01 -40.36
CA ILE A 11 26.40 -46.85 -39.04
C ILE A 11 25.98 -45.39 -38.90
N LEU A 12 24.67 -45.14 -39.05
CA LEU A 12 24.04 -43.88 -38.68
C LEU A 12 24.04 -43.76 -37.15
N LEU A 13 24.99 -43.00 -36.59
CA LEU A 13 24.94 -42.57 -35.19
C LEU A 13 23.84 -41.52 -35.06
N VAL A 14 22.64 -41.95 -34.67
CA VAL A 14 21.57 -41.05 -34.21
C VAL A 14 22.00 -40.54 -32.84
N ALA A 15 22.55 -39.32 -32.81
CA ALA A 15 22.73 -38.59 -31.57
C ALA A 15 21.34 -38.24 -31.02
N VAL A 16 20.85 -39.06 -30.08
CA VAL A 16 19.67 -38.73 -29.28
C VAL A 16 20.10 -37.61 -28.33
N VAL A 17 19.91 -36.37 -28.78
CA VAL A 17 19.96 -35.22 -27.89
C VAL A 17 18.69 -35.30 -27.04
N ASN A 18 18.82 -35.86 -25.84
CA ASN A 18 17.82 -35.65 -24.79
C ASN A 18 17.78 -34.15 -24.51
N ILE A 19 16.83 -33.45 -25.12
CA ILE A 19 16.42 -32.13 -24.65
C ILE A 19 15.70 -32.40 -23.34
N GLU A 20 16.46 -32.45 -22.25
CA GLU A 20 15.93 -32.29 -20.91
C GLU A 20 15.25 -30.93 -20.90
N ALA A 21 13.92 -30.93 -21.02
CA ALA A 21 13.12 -29.76 -20.74
C ALA A 21 13.48 -29.36 -19.30
N GLN A 22 14.31 -28.33 -19.14
CA GLN A 22 14.60 -27.76 -17.83
C GLN A 22 13.27 -27.30 -17.24
N ASN A 23 12.66 -28.16 -16.42
CA ASN A 23 11.48 -27.85 -15.63
C ASN A 23 11.90 -26.77 -14.63
N LYS A 24 11.80 -25.50 -15.04
CA LYS A 24 11.95 -24.37 -14.10
C LYS A 24 10.96 -24.61 -12.96
N PRO A 25 11.42 -24.60 -11.69
CA PRO A 25 10.56 -24.89 -10.56
C PRO A 25 9.39 -23.89 -10.53
N PRO A 26 8.17 -24.32 -10.12
CA PRO A 26 7.00 -23.48 -10.14
C PRO A 26 7.18 -22.27 -9.23
N ILE A 27 6.60 -21.13 -9.61
CA ILE A 27 6.60 -19.91 -8.79
C ILE A 27 6.09 -20.22 -7.37
N LYS A 28 6.66 -19.57 -6.36
CA LYS A 28 6.15 -19.65 -4.99
C LYS A 28 5.48 -18.33 -4.64
N ILE A 29 4.20 -18.38 -4.28
CA ILE A 29 3.43 -17.22 -3.84
C ILE A 29 2.95 -17.52 -2.42
N ASN A 30 3.15 -16.58 -1.50
CA ASN A 30 2.68 -16.65 -0.12
C ASN A 30 2.10 -15.31 0.30
N SER A 31 0.97 -15.32 1.01
CA SER A 31 0.30 -14.13 1.53
C SER A 31 0.22 -14.19 3.05
N LYS A 32 0.33 -13.04 3.70
CA LYS A 32 0.19 -12.91 5.16
C LYS A 32 -0.30 -11.52 5.54
N CYS A 33 -1.29 -11.48 6.44
CA CYS A 33 -1.72 -10.25 7.10
C CYS A 33 -0.80 -9.92 8.29
N LEU A 34 -0.32 -8.68 8.34
CA LEU A 34 0.60 -8.12 9.32
C LEU A 34 -0.04 -6.86 9.93
N GLY A 35 -1.11 -7.05 10.70
CA GLY A 35 -1.91 -5.95 11.25
C GLY A 35 -2.62 -5.18 10.13
N ASN A 36 -2.30 -3.89 9.99
CA ASN A 36 -2.87 -3.00 8.98
C ASN A 36 -2.23 -3.13 7.57
N LEU A 37 -1.43 -4.17 7.33
CA LEU A 37 -0.77 -4.44 6.05
C LEU A 37 -0.95 -5.89 5.61
N LEU A 38 -1.28 -6.09 4.34
CA LEU A 38 -1.09 -7.36 3.64
C LEU A 38 0.33 -7.40 3.05
N ARG A 39 1.03 -8.53 3.24
CA ARG A 39 2.29 -8.86 2.59
C ARG A 39 2.09 -10.05 1.66
N VAL A 40 2.57 -9.95 0.42
CA VAL A 40 2.62 -11.05 -0.55
C VAL A 40 4.07 -11.23 -0.99
N ASP A 41 4.61 -12.41 -0.72
CA ASP A 41 5.94 -12.83 -1.13
C ASP A 41 5.84 -13.66 -2.41
N VAL A 42 6.56 -13.25 -3.44
CA VAL A 42 6.61 -13.90 -4.75
C VAL A 42 8.05 -14.26 -5.04
N SER A 43 8.35 -15.56 -5.12
CA SER A 43 9.71 -16.07 -5.27
C SER A 43 9.84 -17.05 -6.43
N ARG A 44 11.09 -17.29 -6.85
CA ARG A 44 11.44 -18.15 -8.00
C ARG A 44 10.90 -17.61 -9.32
N LEU A 45 11.07 -16.29 -9.54
CA LEU A 45 10.65 -15.62 -10.76
C LEU A 45 11.50 -15.99 -11.99
N GLY A 46 12.69 -16.59 -11.80
CA GLY A 46 13.43 -17.25 -12.88
C GLY A 46 13.81 -16.33 -14.05
N GLY A 47 14.00 -15.04 -13.77
CA GLY A 47 14.29 -13.98 -14.74
C GLY A 47 13.07 -13.31 -15.37
N SER A 48 11.85 -13.77 -15.09
CA SER A 48 10.62 -13.19 -15.65
C SER A 48 10.29 -11.83 -15.04
N PHE A 49 9.74 -10.92 -15.85
CA PHE A 49 9.25 -9.64 -15.37
C PHE A 49 7.87 -9.83 -14.72
N LEU A 50 7.75 -9.42 -13.45
CA LEU A 50 6.49 -9.39 -12.73
C LEU A 50 5.79 -8.04 -12.93
N GLU A 51 4.62 -8.09 -13.55
CA GLU A 51 3.61 -7.02 -13.57
C GLU A 51 2.55 -7.33 -12.51
N VAL A 52 2.23 -6.32 -11.70
CA VAL A 52 1.26 -6.43 -10.61
C VAL A 52 0.07 -5.55 -10.93
N SER A 53 -1.13 -6.09 -10.71
CA SER A 53 -2.39 -5.41 -10.93
C SER A 53 -3.30 -5.59 -9.72
N ALA A 54 -4.16 -4.60 -9.45
CA ALA A 54 -5.28 -4.77 -8.54
C ALA A 54 -6.49 -5.27 -9.34
N VAL A 55 -7.22 -6.23 -8.78
CA VAL A 55 -8.40 -6.82 -9.42
C VAL A 55 -9.65 -6.34 -8.70
N ILE A 56 -10.54 -5.65 -9.43
CA ILE A 56 -11.80 -5.13 -8.91
C ILE A 56 -12.91 -5.37 -9.94
N ASN A 57 -14.04 -5.94 -9.52
CA ASN A 57 -15.20 -6.22 -10.39
C ASN A 57 -14.80 -6.90 -11.72
N ASN A 58 -13.94 -7.92 -11.65
CA ASN A 58 -13.35 -8.64 -12.78
C ASN A 58 -12.49 -7.81 -13.76
N SER A 59 -12.25 -6.53 -13.46
CA SER A 59 -11.28 -5.68 -14.16
C SER A 59 -9.92 -5.77 -13.48
N SER A 60 -8.86 -5.72 -14.29
CA SER A 60 -7.48 -5.69 -13.81
C SER A 60 -6.86 -4.33 -14.08
N ILE A 61 -6.41 -3.65 -13.03
CA ILE A 61 -5.81 -2.31 -13.07
C ILE A 61 -4.34 -2.42 -12.72
N ILE A 62 -3.46 -2.13 -13.69
CA ILE A 62 -2.00 -2.20 -13.49
C ILE A 62 -1.57 -1.19 -12.42
N LEU A 63 -0.78 -1.66 -11.45
CA LEU A 63 -0.24 -0.83 -10.38
C LEU A 63 1.03 -0.11 -10.86
N THR A 64 0.85 1.07 -11.45
CA THR A 64 1.96 1.99 -11.74
C THR A 64 2.59 2.52 -10.45
N PRO A 65 3.82 3.05 -10.48
CA PRO A 65 4.45 3.62 -9.27
C PRO A 65 3.61 4.73 -8.60
N SER A 66 3.01 5.62 -9.40
CA SER A 66 2.17 6.73 -8.91
C SER A 66 0.83 6.24 -8.37
N LEU A 67 0.19 5.26 -9.03
CA LEU A 67 -1.03 4.66 -8.52
C LEU A 67 -0.76 3.88 -7.23
N SER A 68 0.38 3.18 -7.16
CA SER A 68 0.77 2.40 -6.00
C SER A 68 0.92 3.27 -4.75
N SER A 69 1.66 4.39 -4.84
CA SER A 69 1.81 5.31 -3.69
C SER A 69 0.46 5.92 -3.29
N LYS A 70 -0.33 6.38 -4.26
CA LYS A 70 -1.64 6.99 -4.02
C LYS A 70 -2.65 6.00 -3.43
N CYS A 71 -2.53 4.71 -3.75
CA CYS A 71 -3.48 3.69 -3.35
C CYS A 71 -3.01 2.75 -2.25
N GLY A 72 -1.83 2.96 -1.68
CA GLY A 72 -1.36 2.19 -0.52
C GLY A 72 -0.74 0.85 -0.89
N PHE A 73 0.01 0.81 -1.99
CA PHE A 73 0.80 -0.34 -2.41
C PHE A 73 2.30 0.00 -2.45
N THR A 74 3.13 -0.99 -2.12
CA THR A 74 4.58 -0.94 -2.32
C THR A 74 5.03 -2.25 -2.92
N ILE A 75 5.72 -2.18 -4.06
CA ILE A 75 6.29 -3.36 -4.72
C ILE A 75 7.81 -3.23 -4.61
N LYS A 76 8.44 -4.18 -3.92
CA LYS A 76 9.90 -4.30 -3.83
C LYS A 76 10.34 -5.50 -4.64
N LYS A 77 11.36 -5.34 -5.48
CA LYS A 77 12.01 -6.43 -6.19
C LYS A 77 13.43 -6.56 -5.65
N ASP A 78 13.88 -7.77 -5.35
CA ASP A 78 15.26 -8.03 -4.98
C ASP A 78 16.13 -8.27 -6.23
N HIS A 79 17.46 -8.26 -6.05
CA HIS A 79 18.42 -8.48 -7.14
C HIS A 79 18.37 -9.89 -7.72
N LEU A 80 17.79 -10.86 -7.00
CA LEU A 80 17.57 -12.24 -7.45
C LEU A 80 16.25 -12.39 -8.22
N GLY A 81 15.52 -11.29 -8.38
CA GLY A 81 14.26 -11.21 -9.07
C GLY A 81 13.05 -11.65 -8.25
N ASN A 82 13.14 -11.95 -6.95
CA ASN A 82 11.95 -12.15 -6.11
C ASN A 82 11.27 -10.80 -5.83
N ALA A 83 9.97 -10.82 -5.59
CA ALA A 83 9.20 -9.63 -5.27
C ALA A 83 8.47 -9.77 -3.94
N VAL A 84 8.40 -8.67 -3.20
CA VAL A 84 7.54 -8.54 -2.02
C VAL A 84 6.60 -7.36 -2.27
N ILE A 85 5.30 -7.65 -2.20
CA ILE A 85 4.23 -6.67 -2.37
C ILE A 85 3.64 -6.40 -0.99
N TYR A 86 3.56 -5.13 -0.62
CA TYR A 86 2.81 -4.68 0.54
C TYR A 86 1.58 -3.93 0.07
N ALA A 87 0.43 -4.18 0.69
CA ALA A 87 -0.79 -3.43 0.49
C ALA A 87 -1.34 -2.99 1.85
N SER A 88 -1.70 -1.71 2.01
CA SER A 88 -2.53 -1.28 3.15
C SER A 88 -3.83 -2.07 3.13
N VAL A 89 -4.33 -2.50 4.28
CA VAL A 89 -5.68 -3.12 4.35
C VAL A 89 -6.76 -2.14 3.89
N GLN A 90 -6.51 -0.82 3.99
CA GLN A 90 -7.39 0.24 3.51
C GLN A 90 -7.03 0.74 2.09
N ASN A 91 -6.34 -0.06 1.27
CA ASN A 91 -5.95 0.32 -0.09
C ASN A 91 -7.19 0.66 -0.97
N CYS A 92 -6.98 1.39 -2.07
CA CYS A 92 -8.09 1.86 -2.94
C CYS A 92 -9.01 0.76 -3.48
N PHE A 93 -8.50 -0.47 -3.61
CA PHE A 93 -9.19 -1.58 -4.26
C PHE A 93 -9.65 -2.65 -3.27
N ALA A 94 -9.43 -2.42 -1.97
CA ALA A 94 -9.89 -3.34 -0.94
C ALA A 94 -11.41 -3.27 -0.82
N GLN A 95 -12.05 -4.45 -0.80
CA GLN A 95 -13.42 -4.56 -0.32
C GLN A 95 -13.39 -4.46 1.19
N ASN A 96 -14.09 -3.46 1.73
CA ASN A 96 -14.14 -3.18 3.15
C ASN A 96 -15.52 -3.54 3.72
N VAL A 97 -15.54 -4.45 4.69
CA VAL A 97 -16.73 -4.77 5.47
C VAL A 97 -16.55 -4.23 6.88
N ASP A 98 -17.33 -3.20 7.21
CA ASP A 98 -17.44 -2.57 8.54
C ASP A 98 -16.13 -2.10 9.19
N ASP A 99 -15.13 -1.74 8.38
CA ASP A 99 -13.77 -1.45 8.87
C ASP A 99 -13.18 -2.61 9.70
N LYS A 100 -13.57 -3.86 9.41
CA LYS A 100 -13.16 -5.07 10.16
C LYS A 100 -12.57 -6.16 9.28
N ALA A 101 -13.09 -6.33 8.07
CA ALA A 101 -12.58 -7.30 7.11
C ALA A 101 -12.25 -6.60 5.79
N PHE A 102 -11.03 -6.81 5.32
CA PHE A 102 -10.50 -6.17 4.13
C PHE A 102 -10.02 -7.22 3.14
N THR A 103 -10.73 -7.37 2.03
CA THR A 103 -10.36 -8.31 0.97
C THR A 103 -9.64 -7.58 -0.14
N THR A 104 -8.40 -8.00 -0.42
CA THR A 104 -7.58 -7.47 -1.52
C THR A 104 -7.34 -8.56 -2.56
N LYS A 105 -7.57 -8.23 -3.82
CA LYS A 105 -7.30 -9.12 -4.95
C LYS A 105 -6.18 -8.54 -5.82
N LEU A 106 -5.14 -9.33 -6.06
CA LEU A 106 -4.00 -8.97 -6.89
C LEU A 106 -3.85 -9.94 -8.05
N GLY A 107 -3.67 -9.41 -9.25
CA GLY A 107 -3.28 -10.15 -10.44
C GLY A 107 -1.78 -10.04 -10.65
N LEU A 108 -1.11 -11.18 -10.79
CA LEU A 108 0.33 -11.29 -11.00
C LEU A 108 0.57 -11.86 -12.40
N ARG A 109 1.03 -11.02 -13.33
CA ARG A 109 1.38 -11.43 -14.70
C ARG A 109 2.90 -11.57 -14.82
N LEU A 110 3.34 -12.76 -15.19
CA LEU A 110 4.74 -13.06 -15.47
C LEU A 110 4.95 -13.01 -16.98
N GLN A 111 5.74 -12.04 -17.42
CA GLN A 111 6.17 -11.92 -18.81
C GLN A 111 7.57 -12.51 -18.96
N SER A 112 7.77 -13.34 -19.98
CA SER A 112 9.06 -13.94 -20.31
C SER A 112 9.22 -13.98 -21.83
N ASP A 113 10.41 -13.64 -22.33
CA ASP A 113 10.66 -13.45 -23.77
C ASP A 113 10.30 -14.65 -24.68
N ASN A 114 10.19 -15.87 -24.13
CA ASN A 114 9.99 -17.11 -24.88
C ASN A 114 8.86 -18.00 -24.33
N VAL A 115 8.00 -17.52 -23.42
CA VAL A 115 6.94 -18.33 -22.78
C VAL A 115 5.63 -17.57 -22.72
N VAL A 116 4.51 -18.28 -22.90
CA VAL A 116 3.15 -17.80 -22.67
C VAL A 116 3.05 -17.10 -21.31
N ASP A 117 2.50 -15.90 -21.30
CA ASP A 117 2.25 -15.12 -20.09
C ASP A 117 1.46 -15.93 -19.07
N LYS A 118 2.04 -16.11 -17.88
CA LYS A 118 1.37 -16.80 -16.78
C LYS A 118 0.69 -15.76 -15.89
N PHE A 119 -0.58 -15.99 -15.60
CA PHE A 119 -1.37 -15.14 -14.70
C PHE A 119 -1.72 -15.90 -13.42
N TYR A 120 -1.48 -15.26 -12.27
CA TYR A 120 -1.85 -15.79 -10.96
C TYR A 120 -2.74 -14.78 -10.23
N LEU A 121 -3.84 -15.28 -9.66
CA LEU A 121 -4.72 -14.48 -8.83
C LEU A 121 -4.40 -14.76 -7.35
N VAL A 122 -4.13 -13.68 -6.60
CA VAL A 122 -4.01 -13.72 -5.14
C VAL A 122 -5.22 -13.01 -4.55
N GLU A 123 -5.97 -13.70 -3.72
CA GLU A 123 -7.11 -13.15 -2.99
C GLU A 123 -6.91 -13.42 -1.51
N GLU A 124 -6.76 -12.36 -0.72
CA GLU A 124 -6.51 -12.46 0.71
C GLU A 124 -7.46 -11.54 1.47
N THR A 125 -8.03 -12.05 2.57
CA THR A 125 -8.89 -11.27 3.47
C THR A 125 -8.20 -11.09 4.80
N CYS A 126 -7.87 -9.84 5.14
CA CYS A 126 -7.30 -9.48 6.44
C CYS A 126 -8.39 -9.01 7.40
N TYR A 127 -8.48 -9.67 8.55
CA TYR A 127 -9.34 -9.24 9.65
C TYR A 127 -8.55 -8.31 10.59
N TYR A 128 -9.03 -7.09 10.76
CA TYR A 128 -8.39 -6.06 11.58
C TYR A 128 -9.45 -5.17 12.24
N SER A 129 -9.68 -5.37 13.54
CA SER A 129 -10.73 -4.70 14.31
C SER A 129 -10.21 -3.84 15.47
N SER A 130 -8.95 -4.01 15.89
CA SER A 130 -8.33 -3.32 17.03
C SER A 130 -7.70 -1.98 16.62
N TRP A 131 -8.48 -1.11 15.99
CA TRP A 131 -7.98 0.16 15.49
C TRP A 131 -7.58 1.13 16.61
N ALA A 132 -6.38 1.70 16.54
CA ALA A 132 -6.03 2.87 17.32
C ALA A 132 -6.76 4.13 16.81
N SER A 133 -6.82 5.19 17.63
CA SER A 133 -7.33 6.49 17.19
C SER A 133 -6.57 7.05 15.99
N ARG A 134 -5.29 6.69 15.85
CA ARG A 134 -4.43 6.99 14.71
C ARG A 134 -3.54 5.79 14.39
N GLU A 135 -3.52 5.40 13.13
CA GLU A 135 -2.62 4.39 12.57
C GLU A 135 -1.72 5.04 11.53
N ILE A 136 -0.44 4.65 11.51
CA ILE A 136 0.55 5.19 10.58
C ILE A 136 1.25 4.03 9.86
N ILE A 137 1.38 4.14 8.54
CA ILE A 137 2.18 3.23 7.72
C ILE A 137 3.28 4.04 7.04
N CYS A 138 4.52 3.63 7.28
CA CYS A 138 5.70 4.19 6.63
C CYS A 138 6.24 3.19 5.60
N LYS A 139 6.13 3.52 4.31
CA LYS A 139 6.73 2.77 3.21
C LYS A 139 7.67 3.67 2.40
N PRO A 140 8.60 3.07 1.63
CA PRO A 140 9.54 3.87 0.85
C PRO A 140 8.89 4.82 -0.15
N ASN A 141 7.74 4.47 -0.71
CA ASN A 141 7.05 5.25 -1.75
C ASN A 141 5.85 6.07 -1.25
N TYR A 142 5.39 5.85 -0.02
CA TYR A 142 4.29 6.64 0.58
C TYR A 142 4.30 6.60 2.11
N MET A 143 3.71 7.62 2.70
CA MET A 143 3.28 7.67 4.10
C MET A 143 1.76 7.61 4.14
N GLU A 144 1.18 6.83 5.04
CA GLU A 144 -0.26 6.76 5.24
C GLU A 144 -0.60 7.04 6.70
N VAL A 145 -1.61 7.86 6.91
CA VAL A 145 -2.22 8.09 8.21
C VAL A 145 -3.70 7.78 8.12
N SER A 146 -4.18 6.96 9.05
CA SER A 146 -5.59 6.62 9.19
C SER A 146 -6.06 7.07 10.56
N VAL A 147 -7.01 8.00 10.62
CA VAL A 147 -7.53 8.57 11.87
C VAL A 147 -8.99 8.21 12.07
N LYS A 148 -9.37 7.94 13.32
CA LYS A 148 -10.77 7.77 13.71
C LYS A 148 -11.50 9.11 13.54
N LYS A 149 -12.65 9.09 12.87
CA LYS A 149 -13.58 10.21 12.85
C LYS A 149 -14.36 10.20 14.16
N ALA A 150 -14.50 11.36 14.78
CA ALA A 150 -15.33 11.49 15.96
C ALA A 150 -16.78 11.13 15.61
N ALA A 151 -17.50 10.47 16.53
CA ALA A 151 -18.91 10.20 16.34
C ALA A 151 -19.67 11.53 16.18
N PRO A 152 -20.83 11.58 15.48
CA PRO A 152 -21.62 12.81 15.35
C PRO A 152 -21.93 13.51 16.68
N ASN A 153 -22.00 12.76 17.79
CA ASN A 153 -22.23 13.27 19.14
C ASN A 153 -20.95 13.62 19.93
N ASP A 154 -19.76 13.29 19.43
CA ASP A 154 -18.46 13.69 20.03
C ASP A 154 -18.04 15.09 19.60
N TYR A 155 -18.64 15.62 18.53
CA TYR A 155 -18.60 17.04 18.27
C TYR A 155 -19.51 17.69 19.31
N ASN A 156 -18.92 18.33 20.32
CA ASN A 156 -19.62 19.27 21.18
C ASN A 156 -20.20 20.38 20.30
N LEU A 157 -21.34 20.12 19.68
CA LEU A 157 -22.19 21.15 19.11
C LEU A 157 -22.56 22.07 20.27
N PRO A 158 -22.37 23.40 20.15
CA PRO A 158 -22.91 24.30 21.15
C PRO A 158 -24.42 24.00 21.24
N ALA A 159 -24.86 23.56 22.42
CA ALA A 159 -26.24 23.22 22.67
C ALA A 159 -27.11 24.46 22.42
N TYR A 160 -27.82 24.48 21.29
CA TYR A 160 -28.91 25.44 21.12
C TYR A 160 -30.09 24.96 21.97
N PRO A 161 -30.62 25.80 22.87
CA PRO A 161 -31.60 25.38 23.85
C PRO A 161 -33.00 25.41 23.25
N TYR A 162 -33.29 24.55 22.26
CA TYR A 162 -34.67 24.13 21.95
C TYR A 162 -34.71 23.04 20.87
N SER A 163 -34.69 21.77 21.26
CA SER A 163 -35.32 20.73 20.44
C SER A 163 -35.76 19.55 21.29
N ASP A 164 -37.01 19.14 21.06
CA ASP A 164 -37.76 18.10 21.76
C ASP A 164 -37.01 16.74 21.74
N PRO A 165 -36.71 16.15 22.91
CA PRO A 165 -35.94 14.91 23.03
C PRO A 165 -36.63 13.68 22.40
N ARG A 166 -37.87 13.79 21.93
CA ARG A 166 -38.63 12.68 21.31
C ARG A 166 -38.50 12.57 19.79
N LYS A 167 -37.78 13.49 19.11
CA LYS A 167 -37.49 13.40 17.65
C LYS A 167 -36.04 13.04 17.32
N ALA A 168 -35.22 12.74 18.31
CA ALA A 168 -33.79 12.42 18.13
C ALA A 168 -33.50 10.91 17.96
N ALA A 169 -34.53 10.07 17.93
CA ALA A 169 -34.43 8.68 17.51
C ALA A 169 -34.86 8.58 16.04
N GLU A 170 -34.12 7.82 15.24
CA GLU A 170 -34.35 7.55 13.82
C GLU A 170 -33.77 8.59 12.86
N GLN A 171 -32.44 8.63 12.75
CA GLN A 171 -31.82 8.76 11.43
C GLN A 171 -30.45 8.04 11.44
N PRO A 172 -30.34 6.87 10.80
CA PRO A 172 -29.04 6.30 10.49
C PRO A 172 -28.34 7.27 9.54
N MET A 173 -27.26 7.93 10.00
CA MET A 173 -26.51 8.86 9.15
C MET A 173 -25.64 8.07 8.17
N ASP A 174 -26.20 7.85 6.99
CA ASP A 174 -25.43 7.63 5.77
C ASP A 174 -25.35 8.95 4.97
N ALA A 175 -24.19 9.23 4.36
CA ALA A 175 -24.00 10.15 3.22
C ALA A 175 -23.97 11.72 3.33
N SER A 176 -23.34 12.40 4.31
CA SER A 176 -23.26 13.91 4.20
C SER A 176 -22.06 14.68 4.77
N LEU A 177 -20.90 14.06 5.02
CA LEU A 177 -19.66 14.83 5.27
C LEU A 177 -18.78 14.74 4.01
N LYS A 178 -18.82 15.79 3.18
CA LYS A 178 -17.92 15.89 2.03
C LYS A 178 -16.58 16.42 2.50
N ILE A 179 -15.51 15.72 2.17
CA ILE A 179 -14.16 16.25 2.38
C ILE A 179 -14.00 17.39 1.37
N ALA A 180 -13.80 18.61 1.86
CA ALA A 180 -13.68 19.78 1.01
C ALA A 180 -12.20 20.09 0.72
N THR A 181 -11.44 20.28 1.79
CA THR A 181 -10.12 20.91 1.71
C THR A 181 -9.10 20.19 2.59
N VAL A 182 -7.87 20.10 2.09
CA VAL A 182 -6.70 19.66 2.84
C VAL A 182 -5.78 20.85 3.09
N VAL A 183 -5.53 21.15 4.36
CA VAL A 183 -4.55 22.15 4.78
C VAL A 183 -3.28 21.42 5.20
N PHE A 184 -2.21 21.61 4.44
CA PHE A 184 -0.87 21.12 4.76
C PHE A 184 -0.18 22.11 5.69
N LEU A 185 0.11 21.66 6.90
CA LEU A 185 0.75 22.43 7.98
C LEU A 185 2.27 22.28 7.88
N THR A 186 2.80 22.70 6.73
CA THR A 186 4.22 22.88 6.45
C THR A 186 4.73 24.22 6.97
N PRO A 187 6.05 24.47 7.04
CA PRO A 187 6.60 25.78 7.41
C PRO A 187 6.01 26.94 6.59
N GLU A 188 5.71 26.68 5.32
CA GLU A 188 4.84 27.52 4.50
C GLU A 188 3.51 26.78 4.31
N GLU A 189 2.45 27.22 4.97
CA GLU A 189 1.14 26.55 4.90
C GLU A 189 0.63 26.49 3.45
N ARG A 190 0.10 25.32 3.06
CA ARG A 190 -0.47 25.13 1.72
C ARG A 190 -1.86 24.54 1.81
N VAL A 191 -2.79 25.14 1.09
CA VAL A 191 -4.19 24.70 1.06
C VAL A 191 -4.50 24.14 -0.32
N MET A 192 -5.11 22.94 -0.36
CA MET A 192 -5.55 22.32 -1.60
C MET A 192 -7.00 21.83 -1.45
N GLN A 193 -7.77 21.96 -2.53
CA GLN A 193 -9.02 21.20 -2.66
C GLN A 193 -8.70 19.69 -2.78
N VAL A 194 -9.62 18.82 -2.39
CA VAL A 194 -9.37 17.36 -2.40
C VAL A 194 -9.01 16.84 -3.79
N ASP A 195 -9.66 17.35 -4.84
CA ASP A 195 -9.39 16.97 -6.22
C ASP A 195 -7.99 17.42 -6.66
N GLU A 196 -7.57 18.62 -6.26
CA GLU A 196 -6.22 19.13 -6.48
C GLU A 196 -5.17 18.28 -5.75
N ALA A 197 -5.39 17.96 -4.47
CA ALA A 197 -4.51 17.08 -3.71
C ALA A 197 -4.41 15.71 -4.39
N GLN A 198 -5.54 15.15 -4.86
CA GLN A 198 -5.55 13.88 -5.59
C GLN A 198 -4.81 13.95 -6.93
N ARG A 199 -4.86 15.08 -7.65
CA ARG A 199 -4.05 15.31 -8.86
C ARG A 199 -2.57 15.43 -8.54
N ASN A 200 -2.22 15.96 -7.38
CA ASN A 200 -0.84 16.05 -6.87
C ASN A 200 -0.31 14.74 -6.25
N GLY A 201 -1.04 13.62 -6.41
CA GLY A 201 -0.59 12.29 -6.01
C GLY A 201 -1.00 11.86 -4.60
N TYR A 202 -1.76 12.68 -3.87
CA TYR A 202 -2.29 12.30 -2.56
C TYR A 202 -3.44 11.30 -2.68
N GLY A 203 -3.45 10.30 -1.81
CA GLY A 203 -4.57 9.38 -1.65
C GLY A 203 -5.46 9.86 -0.51
N ILE A 204 -6.73 10.14 -0.77
CA ILE A 204 -7.67 10.59 0.27
C ILE A 204 -8.92 9.74 0.13
N SER A 205 -9.26 9.02 1.19
CA SER A 205 -10.51 8.25 1.27
C SER A 205 -11.09 8.34 2.68
N SER A 206 -12.40 8.18 2.80
CA SER A 206 -13.11 8.22 4.07
C SER A 206 -14.16 7.13 4.09
N THR A 207 -14.19 6.35 5.16
CA THR A 207 -15.26 5.38 5.47
C THR A 207 -16.27 6.05 6.39
N LEU A 208 -17.22 5.32 6.97
CA LEU A 208 -18.10 5.89 7.99
C LEU A 208 -17.33 6.24 9.27
N THR A 209 -16.28 5.48 9.62
CA THR A 209 -15.60 5.62 10.92
C THR A 209 -14.19 6.19 10.84
N ARG A 210 -13.54 6.17 9.66
CA ARG A 210 -12.14 6.61 9.52
C ARG A 210 -11.90 7.49 8.29
N LEU A 211 -10.88 8.32 8.38
CA LEU A 211 -10.27 9.03 7.26
C LEU A 211 -8.87 8.44 7.00
N VAL A 212 -8.54 8.20 5.75
CA VAL A 212 -7.21 7.78 5.31
C VAL A 212 -6.61 8.85 4.40
N LEU A 213 -5.42 9.32 4.75
CA LEU A 213 -4.61 10.23 3.94
C LEU A 213 -3.28 9.56 3.61
N ARG A 214 -2.90 9.60 2.34
CA ARG A 214 -1.63 9.10 1.81
C ARG A 214 -0.87 10.22 1.15
N SER A 215 0.36 10.43 1.59
CA SER A 215 1.33 11.28 0.91
C SER A 215 2.30 10.42 0.11
N PRO A 216 2.62 10.76 -1.14
CA PRO A 216 3.79 10.17 -1.79
C PRO A 216 5.05 10.46 -0.95
N ASN A 217 6.05 9.60 -1.08
CA ASN A 217 7.34 9.77 -0.42
C ASN A 217 8.46 9.68 -1.48
N PRO A 218 9.22 10.76 -1.73
CA PRO A 218 9.14 12.08 -1.10
C PRO A 218 7.91 12.90 -1.55
N SER A 219 7.56 13.93 -0.77
CA SER A 219 6.56 14.94 -1.16
C SER A 219 6.97 16.36 -0.76
N ARG A 220 6.50 17.36 -1.52
CA ARG A 220 6.78 18.78 -1.28
C ARG A 220 6.12 19.31 -0.01
N GLU A 221 4.98 18.75 0.38
CA GLU A 221 4.22 19.15 1.56
C GLU A 221 4.60 18.33 2.82
N THR A 222 5.78 17.71 2.79
CA THR A 222 6.40 17.08 3.96
C THR A 222 7.67 17.84 4.34
N TYR A 223 8.01 17.84 5.63
CA TYR A 223 9.21 18.49 6.13
C TYR A 223 9.98 17.57 7.07
N THR A 224 11.27 17.81 7.22
CA THR A 224 12.12 17.06 8.14
C THR A 224 12.07 17.69 9.52
N LYS A 225 11.90 16.87 10.56
CA LYS A 225 11.99 17.28 11.95
C LYS A 225 12.81 16.25 12.72
N ASP A 226 13.78 16.72 13.50
CA ASP A 226 14.47 15.85 14.45
C ASP A 226 13.56 15.53 15.63
N VAL A 227 13.41 14.24 15.94
CA VAL A 227 12.69 13.76 17.11
C VAL A 227 13.63 12.85 17.89
N ALA A 228 14.17 13.37 18.99
CA ALA A 228 15.11 12.66 19.86
C ALA A 228 16.33 12.09 19.10
N GLY A 229 16.91 12.86 18.17
CA GLY A 229 18.09 12.48 17.39
C GLY A 229 17.78 11.60 16.17
N VAL A 230 16.50 11.33 15.89
CA VAL A 230 16.08 10.61 14.68
C VAL A 230 15.47 11.62 13.71
N PRO A 231 16.03 11.78 12.50
CA PRO A 231 15.44 12.64 11.48
C PRO A 231 14.17 11.97 10.92
N MET A 232 13.03 12.61 11.17
CA MET A 232 11.72 12.14 10.76
C MET A 232 11.21 13.00 9.60
N THR A 233 10.69 12.37 8.55
CA THR A 233 9.83 13.04 7.56
C THR A 233 8.43 13.14 8.14
N VAL A 234 7.92 14.37 8.25
CA VAL A 234 6.63 14.69 8.87
C VAL A 234 5.65 15.16 7.81
N LEU A 235 4.49 14.51 7.79
CA LEU A 235 3.26 14.96 7.16
C LEU A 235 2.37 15.50 8.27
N SER A 236 1.93 16.75 8.16
CA SER A 236 1.03 17.36 9.14
C SER A 236 -0.10 18.04 8.38
N THR A 237 -1.34 17.59 8.59
CA THR A 237 -2.49 18.13 7.84
C THR A 237 -3.71 18.34 8.73
N SER A 238 -4.53 19.32 8.35
CA SER A 238 -5.89 19.51 8.85
C SER A 238 -6.87 19.33 7.71
N ILE A 239 -7.82 18.43 7.88
CA ILE A 239 -8.78 18.02 6.85
C ILE A 239 -10.12 18.63 7.18
N ILE A 240 -10.62 19.51 6.32
CA ILE A 240 -11.87 20.23 6.55
C ILE A 240 -13.02 19.45 5.91
N PHE A 241 -13.93 18.98 6.76
CA PHE A 241 -15.19 18.40 6.33
C PHE A 241 -16.27 19.47 6.27
N GLU A 242 -17.03 19.49 5.19
CA GLU A 242 -18.19 20.35 5.02
C GLU A 242 -19.47 19.53 5.17
N LYS A 243 -20.34 20.01 6.07
CA LYS A 243 -21.76 19.66 6.16
C LYS A 243 -22.53 20.98 6.20
N THR A 244 -23.76 21.02 5.70
CA THR A 244 -24.58 22.24 5.58
C THR A 244 -24.43 23.21 6.78
N LYS A 245 -23.65 24.29 6.60
CA LYS A 245 -23.30 25.35 7.56
C LYS A 245 -22.36 24.99 8.73
N LEU A 246 -21.78 23.79 8.75
CA LEU A 246 -20.79 23.36 9.74
C LEU A 246 -19.51 22.89 9.05
N THR A 247 -18.38 23.51 9.42
CA THR A 247 -17.04 23.06 9.04
C THR A 247 -16.37 22.39 10.23
N THR A 248 -15.81 21.22 10.02
CA THR A 248 -15.16 20.44 11.08
C THR A 248 -13.75 20.07 10.65
N PRO A 249 -12.70 20.58 11.33
CA PRO A 249 -11.33 20.17 11.08
C PRO A 249 -11.04 18.82 11.73
N LEU A 250 -10.34 17.94 11.01
CA LEU A 250 -9.79 16.71 11.54
C LEU A 250 -8.29 16.68 11.31
N TYR A 251 -7.52 16.56 12.39
CA TYR A 251 -6.06 16.54 12.30
C TYR A 251 -5.53 15.15 11.93
N ALA A 252 -4.84 15.09 10.80
CA ALA A 252 -4.20 13.88 10.28
C ALA A 252 -2.70 14.16 10.07
N GLY A 253 -1.86 13.57 10.90
CA GLY A 253 -0.41 13.71 10.80
C GLY A 253 0.31 12.38 10.95
N ALA A 254 1.42 12.22 10.25
CA ALA A 254 2.32 11.09 10.35
C ALA A 254 3.77 11.56 10.42
N ALA A 255 4.61 10.81 11.12
CA ALA A 255 6.05 11.00 11.13
C ALA A 255 6.71 9.65 10.84
N CYS A 256 7.54 9.61 9.81
CA CYS A 256 8.25 8.40 9.40
C CYS A 256 9.76 8.62 9.47
N PRO A 257 10.54 7.66 10.00
CA PRO A 257 11.98 7.79 10.06
C PRO A 257 12.56 7.81 8.66
N GLN A 258 13.49 8.72 8.40
CA GLN A 258 14.24 8.70 7.15
C GLN A 258 15.15 7.47 7.12
N ALA A 259 15.26 6.81 5.97
CA ALA A 259 16.08 5.61 5.82
C ALA A 259 17.56 5.83 6.22
N GLN A 260 18.02 7.08 6.12
CA GLN A 260 19.36 7.50 6.51
C GLN A 260 19.55 7.67 8.03
N GLY A 261 18.47 7.73 8.81
CA GLY A 261 18.49 8.02 10.25
C GLY A 261 18.20 6.85 11.17
N GLY A 262 17.90 5.66 10.62
CA GLY A 262 17.49 4.49 11.42
C GLY A 262 18.57 3.43 11.62
N VAL A 263 19.49 3.30 10.66
CA VAL A 263 20.59 2.34 10.68
C VAL A 263 21.84 3.01 10.11
N PHE A 264 22.85 3.20 10.97
CA PHE A 264 24.16 3.73 10.61
C PHE A 264 25.12 2.56 10.41
N PHE A 265 25.78 2.54 9.25
CA PHE A 265 26.83 1.59 8.94
C PHE A 265 28.18 2.29 9.10
N THR A 266 29.06 1.73 9.92
CA THR A 266 30.51 2.01 9.89
C THR A 266 31.23 0.77 9.39
N GLU A 267 32.52 0.87 9.03
CA GLU A 267 33.32 -0.29 8.60
C GLU A 267 33.30 -1.46 9.60
N THR A 268 33.09 -1.15 10.88
CA THR A 268 33.19 -2.10 12.00
C THR A 268 31.89 -2.31 12.76
N SER A 269 30.82 -1.55 12.50
CA SER A 269 29.59 -1.63 13.31
C SER A 269 28.33 -1.22 12.56
N ILE A 270 27.21 -1.82 12.96
CA ILE A 270 25.86 -1.40 12.56
C ILE A 270 25.18 -0.83 13.80
N ARG A 271 24.81 0.45 13.78
CA ARG A 271 24.04 1.08 14.86
C ARG A 271 22.62 1.33 14.39
N GLY A 272 21.63 0.73 15.04
CA GLY A 272 20.23 1.01 14.80
C GLY A 272 19.58 1.69 15.99
N PHE A 273 18.65 2.61 15.75
CA PHE A 273 17.76 3.09 16.81
C PHE A 273 16.58 2.12 16.94
N LEU A 274 16.49 1.40 18.06
CA LEU A 274 15.30 0.67 18.45
C LEU A 274 14.29 1.66 19.07
N PRO A 275 13.12 1.91 18.45
CA PRO A 275 12.11 2.76 19.05
C PRO A 275 11.67 2.13 20.38
N ARG A 276 11.80 2.86 21.48
CA ARG A 276 11.19 2.44 22.75
C ARG A 276 9.68 2.66 22.65
N PRO A 277 8.83 1.74 23.16
CA PRO A 277 7.40 2.00 23.25
C PRO A 277 7.20 3.28 24.07
N HIS A 278 6.68 4.33 23.43
CA HIS A 278 6.11 5.45 24.17
C HIS A 278 4.79 4.96 24.76
N CYS A 279 4.77 4.72 26.08
CA CYS A 279 3.51 4.67 26.81
C CYS A 279 2.91 6.08 26.75
N PRO A 280 1.68 6.24 26.22
CA PRO A 280 0.93 7.46 26.47
C PRO A 280 0.60 7.50 27.96
N LEU A 281 0.97 8.59 28.63
CA LEU A 281 0.39 9.00 29.91
C LEU A 281 -1.03 9.52 29.68
#